data_AF-A0A6P7GQ15-F1
#
_entry.id   AF-A0A6P7GQ15-F1
#
_cell.length_a   1.000
_cell.length_b   1.000
_cell.length_c   1.000
_cell.angle_alpha   90.00
_cell.angle_beta   90.00
_cell.angle_gamma   90.00
#
_symmetry.space_group_name_H-M   'P 1'
#
loop_
_entity.id
_entity.type
_entity.pdbx_description
1 polymer ?
#
loop_
_entity_poly.entity_id
_entity_poly.type
_entity_poly.pdbx_seq_one_letter_code
_entity_poly.pdbx_strand_id
1 'polypeptide(L)'
;MVNLAAQYMRLATKRCTVKLDIWFISQCINYNVFPKFCKVKTGNVPITLKKTFQLKILKKEICNHYGKLNFLNCKLKVTYDSLLHSIGFDNLSNFLNDVQDRLDNVTFIKFNTLKSKLDKLIRNKSISLNQNNRNNTKFANFSFLARLKNLSSVVFNKNELDLLNLGLKYSIPRTVSEKDLQSLSIELDIIVQNLSVPLNQNTSIRVSKKDLQSLSIELDIIIQNLSVPLNQKTSI
;
A
#
# COMPACT_ATOMS: atom_id res chain seq x y z
N MET A 1 -2.71 -28.21 36.12
CA MET A 1 -2.15 -26.85 36.27
C MET A 1 -1.15 -26.44 35.18
N VAL A 2 -0.23 -27.31 34.71
CA VAL A 2 0.84 -26.97 33.72
C VAL A 2 0.32 -26.30 32.43
N ASN A 3 -0.91 -26.59 32.01
CA ASN A 3 -1.47 -26.03 30.77
C ASN A 3 -1.83 -24.53 30.87
N LEU A 4 -2.35 -24.07 32.02
CA LEU A 4 -2.83 -22.67 32.20
C LEU A 4 -1.67 -21.67 32.25
N ALA A 5 -0.61 -21.98 33.01
CA ALA A 5 0.58 -21.14 33.10
C ALA A 5 1.28 -20.99 31.74
N ALA A 6 1.44 -22.10 31.02
CA ALA A 6 2.02 -22.09 29.67
C ALA A 6 1.13 -21.33 28.67
N GLN A 7 -0.19 -21.47 28.78
CA GLN A 7 -1.15 -20.72 27.96
C GLN A 7 -1.06 -19.22 28.23
N TYR A 8 -1.00 -18.81 29.50
CA TYR A 8 -0.83 -17.41 29.90
C TYR A 8 0.45 -16.83 29.30
N MET A 9 1.58 -17.53 29.46
CA MET A 9 2.86 -17.14 28.87
C MET A 9 2.77 -16.95 27.36
N ARG A 10 2.22 -17.92 26.63
CA ARG A 10 2.05 -17.83 25.17
C ARG A 10 1.19 -16.62 24.77
N LEU A 11 0.11 -16.34 25.50
CA LEU A 11 -0.76 -15.20 25.23
C LEU A 11 -0.04 -13.87 25.53
N ALA A 12 0.70 -13.79 26.63
CA ALA A 12 1.44 -12.61 27.03
C ALA A 12 2.55 -12.27 26.01
N THR A 13 3.30 -13.29 25.55
CA THR A 13 4.30 -13.12 24.50
C THR A 13 3.68 -12.63 23.20
N LYS A 14 2.54 -13.20 22.79
CA LYS A 14 1.79 -12.74 21.62
C LYS A 14 1.33 -11.29 21.75
N ARG A 15 0.83 -10.90 22.94
CA ARG A 15 0.42 -9.51 23.23
C ARG A 15 1.59 -8.53 23.06
N CYS A 16 2.75 -8.83 23.66
CA CYS A 16 3.95 -7.98 23.52
C CYS A 16 4.42 -7.90 22.06
N THR A 17 4.40 -9.02 21.35
CA THR A 17 4.69 -9.09 19.91
C THR A 17 3.79 -8.15 19.10
N VAL A 18 2.48 -8.17 19.34
CA VAL A 18 1.53 -7.31 18.61
C VAL A 18 1.76 -5.84 18.94
N LYS A 19 2.04 -5.49 20.21
CA LYS A 19 2.39 -4.10 20.59
C LYS A 19 3.61 -3.59 19.84
N LEU A 20 4.65 -4.42 19.72
CA LEU A 20 5.85 -4.07 18.96
C LEU A 20 5.58 -3.91 17.46
N ASP A 21 4.70 -4.73 16.90
CA ASP A 21 4.30 -4.59 15.49
C ASP A 21 3.52 -3.27 15.26
N ILE A 22 2.62 -2.90 16.17
CA ILE A 22 1.93 -1.59 16.15
C ILE A 22 2.96 -0.45 16.22
N TRP A 23 3.90 -0.53 17.15
CA TRP A 23 4.97 0.46 17.29
C TRP A 23 5.75 0.60 15.98
N PHE A 24 6.19 -0.52 15.38
CA PHE A 24 6.95 -0.52 14.14
C PHE A 24 6.19 0.14 12.98
N ILE A 25 4.91 -0.22 12.80
CA ILE A 25 4.08 0.37 11.73
C ILE A 25 3.85 1.87 11.97
N SER A 26 3.63 2.27 13.23
CA SER A 26 3.48 3.68 13.59
C SER A 26 4.74 4.50 13.28
N GLN A 27 5.93 3.95 13.60
CA GLN A 27 7.18 4.59 13.21
C GLN A 27 7.37 4.66 11.70
N CYS A 28 6.95 3.62 10.95
CA CYS A 28 6.98 3.65 9.49
C CYS A 28 6.16 4.81 8.91
N ILE A 29 4.98 5.08 9.48
CA ILE A 29 4.14 6.23 9.11
C ILE A 29 4.86 7.55 9.43
N ASN A 30 5.40 7.70 10.65
CA ASN A 30 6.09 8.92 11.08
C ASN A 30 7.27 9.28 10.17
N TYR A 31 8.09 8.30 9.79
CA TYR A 31 9.23 8.52 8.89
C TYR A 31 8.88 8.48 7.40
N ASN A 32 7.59 8.29 7.06
CA ASN A 32 7.11 8.12 5.69
C ASN A 32 7.92 7.06 4.93
N VAL A 33 8.14 5.89 5.55
CA VAL A 33 8.81 4.71 4.97
C VAL A 33 7.82 3.55 4.88
N PHE A 34 7.96 2.73 3.85
CA PHE A 34 6.99 1.67 3.57
C PHE A 34 7.65 0.27 3.60
N PRO A 35 7.19 -0.64 4.47
CA PRO A 35 7.68 -2.01 4.52
C PRO A 35 7.30 -2.80 3.26
N LYS A 36 8.00 -3.92 3.01
CA LYS A 36 7.84 -4.71 1.77
C LYS A 36 6.39 -5.13 1.48
N PHE A 37 5.63 -5.50 2.51
CA PHE A 37 4.25 -5.98 2.35
C PHE A 37 3.27 -4.88 1.90
N CYS A 38 3.62 -3.60 2.07
CA CYS A 38 2.80 -2.49 1.58
C CYS A 38 3.20 -2.03 0.17
N LYS A 39 4.31 -2.50 -0.40
CA LYS A 39 4.82 -1.95 -1.67
C LYS A 39 3.95 -2.39 -2.84
N VAL A 40 3.25 -1.42 -3.44
CA VAL A 40 2.48 -1.58 -4.67
C VAL A 40 3.44 -1.71 -5.86
N LYS A 41 3.33 -2.80 -6.64
CA LYS A 41 4.20 -3.12 -7.78
C LYS A 41 3.72 -2.56 -9.13
N THR A 42 2.82 -1.58 -9.15
CA THR A 42 2.25 -1.05 -10.41
C THR A 42 3.19 -0.06 -11.08
N GLY A 43 3.38 -0.18 -12.41
CA GLY A 43 4.30 0.68 -13.18
C GLY A 43 3.76 2.10 -13.36
N ASN A 44 2.51 2.23 -13.78
CA ASN A 44 1.98 3.48 -14.32
C ASN A 44 1.28 4.39 -13.28
N VAL A 45 1.05 3.93 -12.05
CA VAL A 45 0.32 4.74 -11.06
C VAL A 45 1.20 5.89 -10.54
N PRO A 46 0.68 7.14 -10.50
CA PRO A 46 1.38 8.30 -9.94
C PRO A 46 1.95 8.05 -8.53
N ILE A 47 3.13 8.62 -8.26
CA ILE A 47 3.86 8.43 -6.99
C ILE A 47 3.02 8.91 -5.79
N THR A 48 2.28 10.01 -5.96
CA THR A 48 1.38 10.56 -4.94
C THR A 48 0.29 9.55 -4.56
N LEU A 49 -0.43 9.02 -5.55
CA LEU A 49 -1.48 8.02 -5.36
C LEU A 49 -0.94 6.73 -4.71
N LYS A 50 0.21 6.24 -5.17
CA LYS A 50 0.89 5.09 -4.56
C LYS A 50 1.13 5.32 -3.06
N LYS A 51 1.67 6.48 -2.68
CA LYS A 51 1.93 6.81 -1.26
C LYS A 51 0.64 6.86 -0.45
N THR A 52 -0.42 7.48 -0.98
CA THR A 52 -1.72 7.57 -0.30
C THR A 52 -2.31 6.18 -0.03
N PHE A 53 -2.25 5.29 -1.02
CA PHE A 53 -2.74 3.92 -0.90
C PHE A 53 -1.92 3.12 0.13
N GLN A 54 -0.59 3.22 0.08
CA GLN A 54 0.29 2.56 1.04
C GLN A 54 0.02 3.02 2.48
N LEU A 55 -0.24 4.30 2.68
CA LEU A 55 -0.60 4.86 3.99
C LEU A 55 -1.97 4.37 4.48
N LYS A 56 -2.96 4.22 3.58
CA LYS A 56 -4.25 3.59 3.90
C LYS A 56 -4.06 2.13 4.36
N ILE A 57 -3.21 1.35 3.68
CA ILE A 57 -2.89 -0.04 4.08
C ILE A 57 -2.28 -0.07 5.49
N LEU A 58 -1.27 0.77 5.77
CA LEU A 58 -0.62 0.80 7.08
C LEU A 58 -1.62 1.15 8.20
N LYS A 59 -2.50 2.15 7.98
CA LYS A 59 -3.54 2.51 8.94
C LYS A 59 -4.52 1.37 9.20
N LYS A 60 -4.97 0.68 8.14
CA LYS A 60 -5.85 -0.49 8.26
C LYS A 60 -5.17 -1.60 9.06
N GLU A 61 -3.88 -1.83 8.83
CA GLU A 61 -3.13 -2.87 9.54
C GLU A 61 -2.93 -2.54 11.01
N ILE A 62 -2.70 -1.27 11.37
CA ILE A 62 -2.71 -0.82 12.77
C ILE A 62 -4.05 -1.15 13.44
N CYS A 63 -5.17 -0.83 12.80
CA CYS A 63 -6.50 -1.15 13.33
C CYS A 63 -6.69 -2.66 13.52
N ASN A 64 -6.27 -3.48 12.56
CA ASN A 64 -6.29 -4.94 12.68
C ASN A 64 -5.47 -5.42 13.88
N HIS A 65 -4.29 -4.85 14.10
CA HIS A 65 -3.45 -5.19 15.26
C HIS A 65 -4.08 -4.77 16.58
N TYR A 66 -4.74 -3.61 16.68
CA TYR A 66 -5.49 -3.24 17.88
C TYR A 66 -6.66 -4.18 18.16
N GLY A 67 -7.38 -4.64 17.11
CA GLY A 67 -8.39 -5.68 17.26
C GLY A 67 -7.83 -6.98 17.84
N LYS A 68 -6.70 -7.45 17.32
CA LYS A 68 -5.97 -8.62 17.85
C LYS A 68 -5.49 -8.38 19.29
N LEU A 69 -5.02 -7.19 19.62
CA LEU A 69 -4.55 -6.83 20.95
C LEU A 69 -5.68 -6.88 21.98
N ASN A 70 -6.85 -6.35 21.64
CA ASN A 70 -8.04 -6.38 22.51
C ASN A 70 -8.48 -7.83 22.78
N PHE A 71 -8.55 -8.66 21.73
CA PHE A 71 -8.85 -10.08 21.89
C PHE A 71 -7.85 -10.80 22.82
N LEU A 72 -6.55 -10.52 22.66
CA LEU A 72 -5.51 -11.09 23.52
C LEU A 72 -5.64 -10.59 24.98
N ASN A 73 -5.97 -9.32 25.20
CA ASN A 73 -6.20 -8.77 26.55
C ASN A 73 -7.37 -9.47 27.23
N CYS A 74 -8.50 -9.67 26.53
CA CYS A 74 -9.65 -10.39 27.07
C CYS A 74 -9.28 -11.83 27.45
N LYS A 75 -8.61 -12.55 26.55
CA LYS A 75 -8.17 -13.93 26.84
C LYS A 75 -7.19 -14.00 28.01
N LEU A 76 -6.23 -13.07 28.07
CA LEU A 76 -5.29 -12.99 29.19
C LEU A 76 -5.99 -12.76 30.52
N LYS A 77 -7.00 -11.89 30.55
CA LYS A 77 -7.78 -11.62 31.76
C LYS A 77 -8.50 -12.88 32.25
N VAL A 78 -9.19 -13.60 31.36
CA VAL A 78 -9.86 -14.86 31.71
C VAL A 78 -8.87 -15.91 32.23
N THR A 79 -7.71 -16.06 31.58
CA THR A 79 -6.67 -17.00 32.03
C THR A 79 -6.04 -16.57 33.35
N TYR A 80 -5.86 -15.27 33.57
CA TYR A 80 -5.38 -14.70 34.83
C TYR A 80 -6.34 -15.02 35.97
N ASP A 81 -7.64 -14.78 35.80
CA ASP A 81 -8.64 -15.03 36.84
C ASP A 81 -8.72 -16.54 37.16
N SER A 82 -8.59 -17.39 36.14
CA SER A 82 -8.51 -18.86 36.30
C SER A 82 -7.25 -19.30 37.06
N LEU A 83 -6.10 -18.66 36.78
CA LEU A 83 -4.86 -18.92 37.51
C LEU A 83 -4.98 -18.47 38.96
N LEU A 84 -5.47 -17.25 39.20
CA LEU A 84 -5.67 -16.69 40.54
C LEU A 84 -6.51 -17.63 41.43
N HIS A 85 -7.60 -18.16 40.88
CA HIS A 85 -8.44 -19.12 41.59
C HIS A 85 -7.72 -20.45 41.87
N SER A 86 -6.84 -20.89 40.95
CA SER A 86 -6.19 -22.20 41.04
C SER A 86 -4.96 -22.23 41.97
N ILE A 87 -4.15 -21.17 42.02
CA ILE A 87 -2.86 -21.18 42.76
C ILE A 87 -2.81 -20.22 43.95
N GLY A 88 -3.82 -19.36 44.10
CA GLY A 88 -3.85 -18.31 45.12
C GLY A 88 -3.02 -17.09 44.75
N PHE A 89 -3.22 -16.00 45.49
CA PHE A 89 -2.62 -14.70 45.18
C PHE A 89 -1.09 -14.68 45.33
N ASP A 90 -0.57 -15.25 46.43
CA ASP A 90 0.87 -15.17 46.74
C ASP A 90 1.72 -15.87 45.69
N ASN A 91 1.35 -17.09 45.30
CA ASN A 91 2.02 -17.85 44.24
C ASN A 91 1.87 -17.19 42.86
N LEU A 92 0.73 -16.55 42.61
CA LEU A 92 0.51 -15.84 41.35
C LEU A 92 1.46 -14.65 41.20
N SER A 93 1.73 -13.91 42.28
CA SER A 93 2.65 -12.77 42.24
C SER A 93 4.06 -13.19 41.79
N ASN A 94 4.59 -14.27 42.39
CA ASN A 94 5.90 -14.83 42.03
C ASN A 94 5.92 -15.30 40.57
N PHE A 95 4.87 -16.01 40.15
CA PHE A 95 4.73 -16.44 38.76
C PHE A 95 4.72 -15.27 37.76
N LEU A 96 4.05 -14.16 38.08
CA LEU A 96 3.99 -12.99 37.20
C LEU A 96 5.35 -12.30 37.07
N ASN A 97 6.17 -12.30 38.12
CA ASN A 97 7.53 -11.79 38.06
C ASN A 97 8.38 -12.65 37.10
N ASP A 98 8.34 -13.97 37.24
CA ASP A 98 9.04 -14.90 36.33
C ASP A 98 8.59 -14.76 34.87
N VAL A 99 7.28 -14.53 34.67
CA VAL A 99 6.69 -14.26 33.36
C VAL A 99 7.27 -12.97 32.78
N GLN A 100 7.34 -11.91 33.59
CA GLN A 100 7.81 -10.59 33.18
C GLN A 100 9.28 -10.64 32.73
N ASP A 101 10.16 -11.28 33.49
CA ASP A 101 11.59 -11.41 33.14
C ASP A 101 11.79 -12.14 31.81
N ARG A 102 11.01 -13.20 31.58
CA ARG A 102 11.03 -13.95 30.32
C ARG A 102 10.48 -13.13 29.16
N LEU A 103 9.43 -12.35 29.40
CA LEU A 103 8.83 -11.48 28.38
C LEU A 103 9.77 -10.35 27.99
N ASP A 104 10.51 -9.77 28.94
CA ASP A 104 11.42 -8.66 28.67
C ASP A 104 12.55 -9.08 27.73
N ASN A 105 13.13 -10.26 27.95
CA ASN A 105 14.14 -10.83 27.06
C ASN A 105 13.61 -11.02 25.62
N VAL A 106 12.43 -11.65 25.46
CA VAL A 106 11.83 -11.89 24.14
C VAL A 106 11.45 -10.57 23.45
N THR A 107 10.89 -9.63 24.21
CA THR A 107 10.46 -8.32 23.73
C THR A 107 11.66 -7.49 23.29
N PHE A 108 12.76 -7.51 24.05
CA PHE A 108 14.00 -6.81 23.73
C PHE A 108 14.60 -7.31 22.41
N ILE A 109 14.74 -8.63 22.23
CA ILE A 109 15.27 -9.22 20.99
C ILE A 109 14.42 -8.82 19.77
N LYS A 110 13.10 -8.94 19.89
CA LYS A 110 12.18 -8.58 18.80
C LYS A 110 12.21 -7.07 18.52
N PHE A 111 12.26 -6.24 19.56
CA PHE A 111 12.37 -4.79 19.43
C PHE A 111 13.62 -4.39 18.64
N ASN A 112 14.79 -4.91 19.01
CA ASN A 112 16.04 -4.62 18.30
C ASN A 112 15.99 -5.06 16.83
N THR A 113 15.35 -6.20 16.57
CA THR A 113 15.14 -6.69 15.20
C THR A 113 14.27 -5.72 14.38
N LEU A 114 13.16 -5.23 14.97
CA LEU A 114 12.27 -4.27 14.31
C LEU A 114 12.92 -2.90 14.14
N LYS A 115 13.68 -2.44 15.14
CA LYS A 115 14.46 -1.20 15.08
C LYS A 115 15.49 -1.25 13.94
N SER A 116 16.27 -2.32 13.85
CA SER A 116 17.21 -2.51 12.73
C SER A 116 16.52 -2.54 11.37
N LYS A 117 15.32 -3.15 11.28
CA LYS A 117 14.51 -3.12 10.05
C LYS A 117 14.07 -1.70 9.69
N LEU A 118 13.64 -0.91 10.68
CA LEU A 118 13.25 0.49 10.48
C LEU A 118 14.44 1.33 10.00
N ASP A 119 15.60 1.20 10.65
CA ASP A 119 16.81 1.94 10.29
C ASP A 119 17.25 1.64 8.84
N LYS A 120 17.15 0.36 8.43
CA LYS A 120 17.40 -0.05 7.04
C LYS A 120 16.42 0.59 6.05
N LEU A 121 15.14 0.69 6.41
CA LEU A 121 14.13 1.33 5.55
C LEU A 121 14.40 2.83 5.40
N ILE A 122 14.76 3.51 6.50
CA ILE A 122 15.11 4.94 6.50
C ILE A 122 16.35 5.18 5.63
N ARG A 123 17.41 4.38 5.82
CA ARG A 123 18.66 4.48 5.03
C ARG A 123 18.43 4.24 3.54
N ASN A 124 17.62 3.25 3.18
CA ASN A 124 17.33 2.98 1.76
C ASN A 124 16.56 4.12 1.08
N LYS A 125 15.71 4.83 1.84
CA LYS A 125 14.99 6.00 1.34
C LYS A 125 15.93 7.17 1.02
N SER A 126 16.92 7.44 1.87
CA SER A 126 17.88 8.54 1.62
C SER A 126 18.78 8.26 0.40
N ILE A 127 19.21 7.02 0.20
CA ILE A 127 20.02 6.62 -0.97
C ILE A 127 19.25 6.84 -2.28
N SER A 128 17.98 6.45 -2.33
CA SER A 128 17.15 6.59 -3.54
C SER A 128 16.94 8.05 -3.95
N LEU A 129 16.83 8.98 -3.00
CA LEU A 129 16.70 10.42 -3.29
C LEU A 129 17.97 10.99 -3.92
N ASN A 130 19.15 10.56 -3.42
CA ASN A 130 20.43 11.06 -3.90
C ASN A 130 20.80 10.55 -5.31
N GLN A 131 20.34 9.36 -5.70
CA GLN A 131 20.60 8.80 -7.03
C GLN A 131 19.80 9.49 -8.14
N ASN A 132 18.56 9.90 -7.88
CA ASN A 132 17.73 10.58 -8.88
C ASN A 132 18.25 11.98 -9.24
N ASN A 133 18.97 12.65 -8.34
CA ASN A 133 19.50 14.00 -8.58
C ASN A 133 20.78 14.02 -9.42
N ARG A 134 21.48 12.89 -9.61
CA ARG A 134 22.80 12.89 -10.28
C ARG A 134 22.76 12.66 -11.79
N ASN A 135 21.62 12.27 -12.38
CA ASN A 135 21.62 11.73 -13.76
C ASN A 135 20.98 12.61 -14.84
N ASN A 136 20.35 13.76 -14.53
CA ASN A 136 19.51 14.47 -15.51
C ASN A 136 20.12 15.73 -16.16
N THR A 137 21.34 16.14 -15.84
CA THR A 137 21.89 17.39 -16.42
C THR A 137 22.55 17.20 -17.79
N LYS A 138 22.85 15.97 -18.24
CA LYS A 138 23.54 15.74 -19.52
C LYS A 138 22.66 15.80 -20.77
N PHE A 139 21.33 15.73 -20.64
CA PHE A 139 20.40 15.73 -21.78
C PHE A 139 19.64 17.05 -21.98
N ALA A 140 19.77 18.01 -21.07
CA ALA A 140 18.99 19.26 -21.11
C ALA A 140 19.30 20.17 -22.30
N ASN A 141 20.43 19.97 -23.00
CA ASN A 141 20.87 20.82 -24.10
C ASN A 141 20.81 20.14 -25.48
N PHE A 142 20.19 18.97 -25.62
CA PHE A 142 19.99 18.38 -26.94
C PHE A 142 18.77 19.02 -27.62
N SER A 143 19.01 20.00 -28.49
CA SER A 143 18.01 20.38 -29.49
C SER A 143 17.99 19.28 -30.54
N PHE A 144 16.90 18.50 -30.60
CA PHE A 144 16.72 17.55 -31.69
C PHE A 144 16.68 18.34 -33.02
N LEU A 145 17.55 17.96 -33.95
CA LEU A 145 17.47 18.45 -35.34
C LEU A 145 16.07 18.13 -35.89
N ALA A 146 15.50 19.05 -36.66
CA ALA A 146 14.22 18.85 -37.31
C ALA A 146 14.28 17.56 -38.14
N ARG A 147 13.45 16.56 -37.77
CA ARG A 147 13.47 15.23 -38.39
C ARG A 147 12.84 15.21 -39.77
N LEU A 148 12.03 16.22 -40.07
CA LEU A 148 11.27 16.31 -41.29
C LEU A 148 11.63 17.57 -42.06
N LYS A 149 11.89 17.36 -43.34
CA LYS A 149 11.98 18.39 -44.35
C LYS A 149 10.82 18.18 -45.30
N ASN A 150 9.93 19.18 -45.42
CA ASN A 150 8.85 19.12 -46.40
C ASN A 150 9.44 19.26 -47.81
N LEU A 151 9.32 18.20 -48.62
CA LEU A 151 9.75 18.20 -50.02
C LEU A 151 8.57 18.40 -50.99
N SER A 152 7.35 18.50 -50.48
CA SER A 152 6.15 18.71 -51.29
C SER A 152 5.89 20.20 -51.53
N SER A 153 5.11 20.50 -52.56
CA SER A 153 4.60 21.86 -52.82
C SER A 153 3.46 22.28 -51.87
N VAL A 154 2.97 21.36 -51.03
CA VAL A 154 1.89 21.62 -50.08
C VAL A 154 2.48 22.20 -48.79
N VAL A 155 1.93 23.32 -48.33
CA VAL A 155 2.39 23.98 -47.09
C VAL A 155 1.67 23.35 -45.90
N PHE A 156 2.42 22.65 -45.04
CA PHE A 156 1.90 22.14 -43.78
C PHE A 156 1.72 23.27 -42.76
N ASN A 157 0.65 23.20 -41.99
CA ASN A 157 0.46 24.08 -40.84
C ASN A 157 1.42 23.70 -39.70
N LYS A 158 1.72 24.64 -38.80
CA LYS A 158 2.66 24.44 -37.69
C LYS A 158 2.27 23.24 -36.82
N ASN A 159 0.98 23.10 -36.52
CA ASN A 159 0.45 21.97 -35.75
C ASN A 159 0.67 20.63 -36.46
N GLU A 160 0.52 20.58 -37.79
CA GLU A 160 0.74 19.35 -38.58
C GLU A 160 2.22 18.99 -38.62
N LEU A 161 3.09 20.00 -38.79
CA LEU A 161 4.53 19.83 -38.78
C LEU A 161 5.03 19.33 -37.42
N ASP A 162 4.49 19.87 -36.32
CA ASP A 162 4.79 19.43 -34.96
C ASP A 162 4.35 17.98 -34.73
N LEU A 163 3.16 17.61 -35.20
CA LEU A 163 2.61 16.25 -35.08
C LEU A 163 3.43 15.23 -35.89
N LEU A 164 3.85 15.60 -37.10
CA LEU A 164 4.73 14.77 -37.92
C LEU A 164 6.14 14.66 -37.29
N ASN A 165 6.68 15.73 -36.68
CA ASN A 165 7.99 15.72 -36.02
C ASN A 165 8.05 14.78 -34.80
N LEU A 166 6.92 14.52 -34.15
CA LEU A 166 6.81 13.49 -33.11
C LEU A 166 7.00 12.07 -33.69
N GLY A 167 6.66 11.87 -34.97
CA GLY A 167 6.81 10.63 -35.73
C GLY A 167 5.56 9.73 -35.71
N LEU A 168 5.47 8.80 -36.66
CA LEU A 168 4.32 7.89 -36.88
C LEU A 168 3.90 7.07 -35.65
N LYS A 169 4.80 6.93 -34.66
CA LYS A 169 4.52 6.27 -33.38
C LYS A 169 3.44 6.96 -32.54
N TYR A 170 3.21 8.27 -32.76
CA TYR A 170 2.21 9.06 -32.05
C TYR A 170 0.90 9.26 -32.84
N SER A 171 0.87 8.87 -34.12
CA SER A 171 -0.29 8.99 -35.01
C SER A 171 -1.25 7.80 -34.92
N ILE A 172 -0.78 6.65 -34.41
CA ILE A 172 -1.59 5.46 -34.23
C ILE A 172 -2.17 5.52 -32.81
N PRO A 173 -3.51 5.59 -32.63
CA PRO A 173 -4.11 5.40 -31.32
C PRO A 173 -3.63 4.06 -30.79
N ARG A 174 -2.85 4.07 -29.71
CA ARG A 174 -2.48 2.81 -29.06
C ARG A 174 -3.77 2.13 -28.65
N THR A 175 -3.93 0.86 -29.02
CA THR A 175 -4.96 0.02 -28.43
C THR A 175 -4.79 0.11 -26.92
N VAL A 176 -5.85 0.55 -26.23
CA VAL A 176 -5.81 0.76 -24.78
C VAL A 176 -5.40 -0.57 -24.16
N SER A 177 -4.24 -0.61 -23.52
CA SER A 177 -3.74 -1.87 -22.97
C SER A 177 -4.50 -2.22 -21.72
N GLU A 178 -4.62 -3.52 -21.41
CA GLU A 178 -5.25 -4.01 -20.18
C GLU A 178 -4.63 -3.37 -18.93
N LYS A 179 -3.32 -3.06 -18.97
CA LYS A 179 -2.61 -2.36 -17.88
C LYS A 179 -3.07 -0.91 -17.71
N ASP A 180 -3.43 -0.24 -18.81
CA ASP A 180 -3.92 1.14 -18.76
C ASP A 180 -5.35 1.17 -18.23
N LEU A 181 -6.19 0.20 -18.62
CA LEU A 181 -7.53 0.01 -18.03
C LEU A 181 -7.47 -0.33 -16.55
N GLN A 182 -6.57 -1.23 -16.12
CA GLN A 182 -6.36 -1.55 -14.71
C GLN A 182 -5.85 -0.33 -13.92
N SER A 183 -4.97 0.47 -14.50
CA SER A 183 -4.51 1.72 -13.87
C SER A 183 -5.67 2.71 -13.70
N LEU A 184 -6.51 2.86 -14.73
CA LEU A 184 -7.68 3.73 -14.71
C LEU A 184 -8.73 3.26 -13.69
N SER A 185 -8.98 1.94 -13.60
CA SER A 185 -9.88 1.34 -12.61
C SER A 185 -9.40 1.62 -11.18
N ILE A 186 -8.11 1.43 -10.91
CA ILE A 186 -7.51 1.76 -9.60
C ILE A 186 -7.64 3.27 -9.30
N GLU A 187 -7.44 4.14 -10.29
CA GLU A 187 -7.59 5.59 -10.12
C GLU A 187 -9.04 5.98 -9.81
N LEU A 188 -10.01 5.39 -10.51
CA LEU A 188 -11.44 5.60 -10.28
C LEU A 188 -11.86 5.14 -8.89
N ASP A 189 -11.44 3.95 -8.45
CA ASP A 189 -11.70 3.45 -7.10
C ASP A 189 -11.18 4.41 -6.02
N ILE A 190 -10.00 4.99 -6.24
CA ILE A 190 -9.42 5.96 -5.32
C ILE A 190 -10.23 7.26 -5.32
N ILE A 191 -10.65 7.74 -6.48
CA ILE A 191 -11.48 8.96 -6.62
C ILE A 191 -12.83 8.76 -5.92
N VAL A 192 -13.52 7.65 -6.18
CA VAL A 192 -14.80 7.30 -5.58
C VAL A 192 -14.67 7.19 -4.06
N GLN A 193 -13.62 6.54 -3.57
CA GLN A 193 -13.37 6.43 -2.13
C GLN A 193 -13.04 7.79 -1.49
N ASN A 194 -12.31 8.67 -2.17
CA ASN A 194 -11.97 9.99 -1.64
C ASN A 194 -13.18 10.95 -1.69
N LEU A 195 -14.06 10.82 -2.68
CA LEU A 195 -15.34 11.54 -2.76
C LEU A 195 -16.37 11.04 -1.72
N SER A 196 -16.19 9.82 -1.21
CA SER A 196 -17.06 9.25 -0.17
C SER A 196 -16.76 9.73 1.25
N VAL A 197 -15.68 10.53 1.44
CA VAL A 197 -15.48 11.35 2.64
C VAL A 197 -16.48 12.51 2.57
N PRO A 198 -17.27 12.83 3.61
CA PRO A 198 -18.27 13.89 3.52
C PRO A 198 -17.56 15.20 3.16
N LEU A 199 -17.77 15.64 1.93
CA LEU A 199 -17.46 16.99 1.49
C LEU A 199 -18.22 17.92 2.43
N ASN A 200 -17.48 18.60 3.30
CA ASN A 200 -18.01 19.77 3.98
C ASN A 200 -18.67 20.65 2.92
N GLN A 201 -19.95 20.90 3.17
CA GLN A 201 -20.88 21.70 2.39
C GLN A 201 -20.15 22.88 1.75
N ASN A 202 -20.07 22.93 0.41
CA ASN A 202 -20.07 24.16 -0.41
C ASN A 202 -19.67 23.97 -1.89
N THR A 203 -19.30 22.77 -2.36
CA THR A 203 -19.08 22.54 -3.80
C THR A 203 -20.14 21.64 -4.40
N SER A 204 -21.11 22.28 -5.06
CA SER A 204 -22.12 21.65 -5.90
C SER A 204 -21.47 21.05 -7.15
N ILE A 205 -20.96 19.83 -7.05
CA ILE A 205 -20.78 18.95 -8.20
C ILE A 205 -21.82 17.83 -8.07
N ARG A 206 -22.97 18.02 -8.73
CA ARG A 206 -24.00 16.98 -8.91
C ARG A 206 -23.48 15.94 -9.90
N VAL A 207 -22.55 15.09 -9.49
CA VAL A 207 -22.46 13.74 -10.07
C VAL A 207 -23.06 12.84 -9.01
N SER A 208 -24.20 12.20 -9.33
CA SER A 208 -24.88 11.41 -8.32
C SER A 208 -24.00 10.20 -7.99
N LYS A 209 -23.95 9.84 -6.70
CA LYS A 209 -23.17 8.69 -6.23
C LYS A 209 -23.58 7.37 -6.94
N LYS A 210 -24.82 7.33 -7.46
CA LYS A 210 -25.33 6.24 -8.28
C LYS A 210 -24.62 6.18 -9.63
N ASP A 211 -24.42 7.31 -10.31
CA ASP A 211 -23.79 7.37 -11.64
C ASP A 211 -22.33 6.88 -11.61
N LEU A 212 -21.59 7.21 -10.55
CA LEU A 212 -20.21 6.72 -10.36
C LEU A 212 -20.16 5.22 -10.01
N GLN A 213 -21.14 4.72 -9.27
CA GLN A 213 -21.23 3.29 -8.97
C GLN A 213 -21.61 2.48 -10.21
N SER A 214 -22.52 2.97 -11.05
CA SER A 214 -22.83 2.33 -12.33
C SER A 214 -21.65 2.33 -13.29
N LEU A 215 -20.87 3.42 -13.37
CA LEU A 215 -19.64 3.45 -14.17
C LEU A 215 -18.57 2.46 -13.68
N SER A 216 -18.42 2.31 -12.36
CA SER A 216 -17.51 1.32 -11.77
C SER A 216 -17.95 -0.11 -12.12
N ILE A 217 -19.24 -0.40 -12.03
CA ILE A 217 -19.80 -1.73 -12.35
C ILE A 217 -19.68 -2.03 -13.85
N GLU A 218 -19.96 -1.06 -14.72
CA GLU A 218 -19.81 -1.22 -16.17
C GLU A 218 -18.35 -1.48 -16.57
N LEU A 219 -17.39 -0.80 -15.94
CA LEU A 219 -15.97 -1.06 -16.18
C LEU A 219 -15.52 -2.43 -15.70
N ASP A 220 -16.00 -2.90 -14.56
CA ASP A 220 -15.72 -4.26 -14.06
C ASP A 220 -16.29 -5.33 -15.01
N ILE A 221 -17.47 -5.10 -15.58
CA ILE A 221 -18.09 -5.97 -16.59
C ILE A 221 -17.27 -5.97 -17.88
N ILE A 222 -16.80 -4.80 -18.34
CA ILE A 222 -15.95 -4.69 -19.54
C ILE A 222 -14.62 -5.42 -19.34
N ILE A 223 -14.00 -5.30 -18.16
CA ILE A 223 -12.75 -6.00 -17.82
C ILE A 223 -12.98 -7.52 -17.79
N GLN A 224 -14.09 -8.00 -17.19
CA GLN A 224 -14.43 -9.42 -17.20
C GLN A 224 -14.67 -9.96 -18.61
N ASN A 225 -15.36 -9.20 -19.47
CA ASN A 225 -15.64 -9.61 -20.85
C ASN A 225 -14.38 -9.63 -21.73
N LEU A 226 -13.41 -8.75 -21.46
CA LEU A 226 -12.09 -8.76 -22.12
C LEU A 226 -11.16 -9.89 -21.63
N SER A 227 -11.45 -10.47 -20.46
CA SER A 227 -10.67 -11.54 -19.83
C SER A 227 -11.07 -12.94 -20.31
N VAL A 228 -12.10 -13.09 -21.14
CA VAL A 228 -12.52 -14.38 -21.68
C VAL A 228 -11.55 -14.79 -22.81
N PRO A 229 -10.79 -15.89 -22.67
CA PRO A 229 -9.92 -16.34 -23.74
C PRO A 229 -10.78 -16.76 -24.94
N LEU A 230 -10.47 -16.21 -26.12
CA LEU A 230 -10.94 -16.66 -27.43
C LEU A 230 -10.47 -18.11 -27.70
N ASN A 231 -11.11 -19.09 -27.06
CA ASN A 231 -11.02 -20.49 -27.41
C ASN A 231 -12.00 -20.76 -28.56
N GLN A 232 -11.64 -20.29 -29.75
CA GLN A 232 -12.15 -20.81 -31.01
C GLN A 232 -10.99 -20.89 -32.00
N LYS A 233 -10.26 -22.01 -31.96
CA LYS A 233 -9.68 -22.57 -33.19
C LYS A 233 -10.59 -23.69 -33.65
N THR A 234 -11.39 -23.31 -34.63
CA THR A 234 -12.04 -24.14 -35.65
C THR A 234 -11.16 -25.31 -36.08
N SER A 235 -11.71 -26.52 -35.95
CA SER A 235 -11.29 -27.70 -36.69
C SER A 235 -11.88 -27.62 -38.11
N ILE A 236 -11.03 -27.44 -39.11
CA ILE A 236 -11.23 -27.91 -40.49
C ILE A 236 -9.88 -28.48 -40.94
#